data_AF-A0A537MZD2-F1
#
_entry.id   AF-A0A537MZD2-F1
#
_cell.length_a   1.000
_cell.length_b   1.000
_cell.length_c   1.000
_cell.angle_alpha   90.00
_cell.angle_beta   90.00
_cell.angle_gamma   90.00
#
_symmetry.space_group_name_H-M   'P 1'
#
loop_
_entity.id
_entity.type
_entity.pdbx_description
1 polymer ?
#
loop_
_entity_poly.entity_id
_entity_poly.type
_entity_poly.pdbx_seq_one_letter_code
_entity_poly.pdbx_strand_id
1 'polypeptide(L)'
;MWWPDHRAALGRLLRSALALGSAGLLAACFQPLYGQPPLSGAPTLGNALAAVDVQQVDAARGSNDARIAVELRNALLFDLTGGEGSIAPTHRLNIKMITSRSALIVDP
;
A
#
# COMPACT_ATOMS: atom_id res chain seq x y z
N MET A 1 60.41 -8.10 8.54
CA MET A 1 59.76 -7.09 7.68
C MET A 1 58.27 -7.45 7.52
N TRP A 2 57.42 -7.23 8.54
CA TRP A 2 55.95 -7.47 8.39
C TRP A 2 55.05 -6.67 9.35
N TRP A 3 55.55 -5.62 10.01
CA TRP A 3 54.82 -4.97 11.12
C TRP A 3 53.91 -3.75 10.78
N PRO A 4 53.96 -3.08 9.60
CA PRO A 4 53.07 -1.93 9.37
C PRO A 4 51.62 -2.31 9.01
N ASP A 5 51.37 -3.52 8.51
CA ASP A 5 50.09 -3.87 7.88
C ASP A 5 48.94 -4.04 8.87
N HIS A 6 49.21 -4.49 10.10
CA HIS A 6 48.16 -4.74 11.09
C HIS A 6 47.46 -3.46 11.55
N ARG A 7 48.17 -2.33 11.67
CA ARG A 7 47.57 -1.04 12.08
C ARG A 7 46.70 -0.45 10.97
N ALA A 8 47.17 -0.55 9.72
CA ALA A 8 46.40 -0.10 8.55
C ALA A 8 45.19 -1.03 8.28
N ALA A 9 45.33 -2.33 8.53
CA ALA A 9 44.23 -3.29 8.47
C ALA A 9 43.19 -3.02 9.57
N LEU A 10 43.61 -2.79 10.82
CA LEU A 10 42.71 -2.48 11.93
C LEU A 10 41.93 -1.18 11.68
N GLY A 11 42.60 -0.14 11.17
CA GLY A 11 41.94 1.12 10.81
C GLY A 11 40.91 0.97 9.68
N ARG A 12 41.18 0.10 8.70
CA ARG A 12 40.21 -0.22 7.63
C ARG A 12 39.01 -0.99 8.18
N LEU A 13 39.23 -1.99 9.03
CA LEU A 13 38.17 -2.77 9.68
C LEU A 13 37.25 -1.88 10.53
N LEU A 14 37.83 -0.94 11.28
CA LEU A 14 37.07 0.00 12.10
C LEU A 14 36.17 0.91 11.25
N ARG A 15 36.69 1.42 10.13
CA ARG A 15 35.94 2.25 9.18
C ARG A 15 34.81 1.48 8.50
N SER A 16 35.06 0.24 8.09
CA SER A 16 34.01 -0.61 7.52
C SER A 16 32.93 -0.97 8.54
N ALA A 17 33.32 -1.25 9.79
CA ALA A 17 32.36 -1.52 10.86
C ALA A 17 31.48 -0.29 11.15
N LEU A 18 32.08 0.91 11.17
CA LEU A 18 31.34 2.16 11.31
C LEU A 18 30.35 2.37 10.16
N ALA A 19 30.79 2.17 8.91
CA ALA A 19 29.96 2.33 7.72
C ALA A 19 28.79 1.32 7.65
N LEU A 20 29.05 0.06 8.00
CA LEU A 20 28.00 -0.98 8.04
C LEU A 20 27.05 -0.75 9.22
N GLY A 21 27.57 -0.36 10.38
CA GLY A 21 26.76 -0.04 11.55
C GLY A 21 25.81 1.13 11.30
N SER A 22 26.30 2.22 10.67
CA SER A 22 25.45 3.35 10.31
C SER A 22 24.43 2.99 9.23
N ALA A 23 24.81 2.22 8.21
CA ALA A 23 23.88 1.75 7.19
C ALA A 23 22.77 0.85 7.76
N GLY A 24 23.09 -0.05 8.70
CA GLY A 24 22.13 -0.92 9.35
C GLY A 24 21.09 -0.16 10.20
N LEU A 25 21.52 0.87 10.93
CA LEU A 25 20.62 1.74 11.70
C LEU A 25 19.66 2.53 10.81
N LEU A 26 20.10 2.91 9.60
CA LEU A 26 19.26 3.64 8.63
C LEU A 26 18.35 2.72 7.81
N ALA A 27 18.73 1.46 7.59
CA ALA A 27 17.92 0.48 6.86
C ALA A 27 16.62 0.12 7.59
N ALA A 28 16.57 0.27 8.91
CA ALA A 28 15.37 0.01 9.71
C ALA A 28 14.24 1.06 9.51
N CYS A 29 14.52 2.19 8.85
CA CYS A 29 13.52 3.22 8.57
C CYS A 29 12.76 2.99 7.24
N PHE A 30 13.19 2.02 6.42
CA PHE A 30 12.54 1.73 5.15
C PHE A 30 11.47 0.65 5.34
N GLN A 31 10.24 1.07 5.61
CA GLN A 31 9.08 0.19 5.61
C GLN A 31 8.51 0.12 4.18
N PRO A 32 8.48 -1.05 3.52
CA PRO A 32 7.89 -1.15 2.19
C PRO A 32 6.39 -0.84 2.26
N LEU A 33 5.94 0.14 1.48
CA LEU A 33 4.53 0.56 1.44
C LEU A 33 3.58 -0.58 1.02
N TYR A 34 4.06 -1.46 0.14
CA TYR A 34 3.31 -2.61 -0.40
C TYR A 34 3.79 -3.96 0.15
N GLY A 35 4.77 -3.98 1.05
CA GLY A 35 5.13 -5.21 1.76
C GLY A 35 4.12 -5.48 2.86
N GLN A 36 4.11 -6.71 3.41
CA GLN A 36 3.39 -7.01 4.65
C GLN A 36 4.35 -7.00 5.86
N PRO A 37 4.42 -5.90 6.62
CA PRO A 37 4.93 -5.92 7.99
C PRO A 37 3.78 -5.70 9.01
N PRO A 38 3.88 -6.18 10.26
CA PRO A 38 5.13 -6.53 10.96
C PRO A 38 5.16 -7.96 11.56
N LEU A 39 6.36 -8.42 11.93
CA LEU A 39 6.61 -9.61 12.77
C LEU A 39 6.02 -9.50 14.20
N SER A 40 5.38 -8.38 14.54
CA SER A 40 4.88 -8.04 15.87
C SER A 40 3.44 -8.50 16.16
N GLY A 41 2.79 -9.19 15.22
CA GLY A 41 1.46 -9.78 15.41
C GLY A 41 0.28 -8.81 15.36
N ALA A 42 0.51 -7.51 15.15
CA ALA A 42 -0.56 -6.55 14.87
C ALA A 42 -1.18 -6.78 13.48
N PRO A 43 -2.47 -6.43 13.25
CA PRO A 43 -3.07 -6.51 11.93
C PRO A 43 -2.25 -5.71 10.92
N THR A 44 -1.88 -6.34 9.81
CA THR A 44 -1.27 -5.62 8.69
C THR A 44 -2.27 -4.61 8.12
N LEU A 45 -1.78 -3.56 7.46
CA LEU A 45 -2.67 -2.59 6.80
C LEU A 45 -3.64 -3.28 5.83
N GLY A 46 -3.17 -4.27 5.07
CA GLY A 46 -4.02 -5.09 4.20
C GLY A 46 -5.14 -5.80 4.96
N ASN A 47 -4.85 -6.45 6.10
CA ASN A 47 -5.88 -7.10 6.91
C ASN A 47 -6.87 -6.09 7.50
N ALA A 48 -6.42 -4.91 7.89
CA ALA A 48 -7.30 -3.85 8.39
C ALA A 48 -8.23 -3.32 7.28
N LEU A 49 -7.69 -3.14 6.06
CA LEU A 49 -8.43 -2.67 4.89
C LEU A 49 -9.43 -3.72 4.37
N ALA A 50 -9.08 -5.00 4.43
CA ALA A 50 -9.99 -6.09 4.05
C ALA A 50 -11.25 -6.16 4.94
N ALA A 51 -11.22 -5.57 6.14
CA ALA A 51 -12.34 -5.50 7.07
C ALA A 51 -13.31 -4.33 6.79
N VAL A 52 -13.09 -3.58 5.71
CA VAL A 52 -13.99 -2.50 5.28
C VAL A 52 -15.10 -3.09 4.42
N ASP A 53 -16.35 -2.96 4.87
CA ASP A 53 -17.53 -3.42 4.14
C ASP A 53 -18.00 -2.37 3.13
N VAL A 54 -17.78 -2.65 1.84
CA VAL A 54 -18.18 -1.79 0.73
C VAL A 54 -19.67 -1.96 0.43
N GLN A 55 -20.46 -0.96 0.82
CA GLN A 55 -21.90 -0.94 0.58
C GLN A 55 -22.21 -0.81 -0.92
N GLN A 56 -23.47 -1.08 -1.26
CA GLN A 56 -23.97 -0.81 -2.61
C GLN A 56 -23.83 0.68 -2.93
N VAL A 57 -23.36 0.99 -4.13
CA VAL A 57 -23.25 2.37 -4.63
C VAL A 57 -24.54 2.68 -5.39
N ASP A 58 -25.30 3.64 -4.90
CA ASP A 58 -26.57 4.00 -5.53
C ASP A 58 -26.37 4.75 -6.85
N ALA A 59 -27.11 4.33 -7.86
CA ALA A 59 -27.18 4.97 -9.17
C ALA A 59 -28.56 4.77 -9.79
N ALA A 60 -28.97 5.69 -10.68
CA ALA A 60 -30.26 5.61 -11.34
C ALA A 60 -30.36 4.32 -12.19
N ARG A 61 -31.42 3.53 -11.98
CA ARG A 61 -31.61 2.24 -12.68
C ARG A 61 -31.65 2.45 -14.20
N GLY A 62 -30.91 1.60 -14.92
CA GLY A 62 -30.82 1.65 -16.39
C GLY A 62 -29.94 2.78 -16.94
N SER A 63 -29.31 3.61 -16.11
CA SER A 63 -28.35 4.61 -16.55
C SER A 63 -26.96 3.99 -16.80
N ASN A 64 -26.12 4.67 -17.60
CA ASN A 64 -24.70 4.31 -17.71
C ASN A 64 -23.99 4.35 -16.34
N ASP A 65 -24.41 5.26 -15.48
CA ASP A 65 -23.85 5.44 -14.14
C ASP A 65 -24.11 4.21 -13.26
N ALA A 66 -25.19 3.45 -13.50
CA ALA A 66 -25.42 2.19 -12.80
C ALA A 66 -24.35 1.13 -13.10
N ARG A 67 -23.80 1.12 -14.33
CA ARG A 67 -22.69 0.23 -14.68
C ARG A 67 -21.41 0.65 -13.95
N ILE A 68 -21.15 1.96 -13.90
CA ILE A 68 -19.99 2.54 -13.21
C ILE A 68 -20.07 2.24 -11.70
N ALA A 69 -21.25 2.37 -11.09
CA ALA A 69 -21.45 2.09 -9.67
C ALA A 69 -21.13 0.63 -9.31
N VAL A 70 -21.55 -0.32 -10.15
CA VAL A 70 -21.24 -1.75 -9.96
C VAL A 70 -19.74 -2.02 -10.16
N GLU A 71 -19.15 -1.46 -11.20
CA GLU A 71 -17.72 -1.61 -11.49
C GLU A 71 -16.85 -1.03 -10.38
N LEU A 72 -17.16 0.17 -9.90
CA LEU A 72 -16.50 0.82 -8.78
C LEU A 72 -16.55 -0.04 -7.52
N ARG A 73 -17.73 -0.57 -7.18
CA ARG A 73 -17.90 -1.44 -6.02
C ARG A 73 -17.07 -2.73 -6.15
N ASN A 74 -17.09 -3.35 -7.32
CA ASN A 74 -16.36 -4.60 -7.55
C ASN A 74 -14.84 -4.37 -7.50
N ALA A 75 -14.36 -3.27 -8.08
CA ALA A 75 -12.96 -2.88 -8.01
C ALA A 75 -12.52 -2.64 -6.56
N LEU A 76 -13.30 -1.88 -5.77
CA LEU A 76 -12.99 -1.63 -4.36
C LEU A 76 -12.99 -2.92 -3.52
N LEU A 77 -13.95 -3.81 -3.75
CA LEU A 77 -13.95 -5.11 -3.07
C LEU A 77 -12.67 -5.89 -3.38
N PHE A 78 -12.27 -5.95 -4.64
CA PHE A 78 -11.05 -6.64 -5.05
C PHE A 78 -9.79 -5.97 -4.47
N ASP A 79 -9.66 -4.64 -4.58
CA ASP A 79 -8.48 -3.91 -4.11
C ASP A 79 -8.27 -4.00 -2.60
N LEU A 80 -9.36 -4.02 -1.82
CA LEU A 80 -9.29 -4.07 -0.36
C LEU A 80 -9.06 -5.48 0.17
N THR A 81 -9.54 -6.51 -0.54
CA THR A 81 -9.46 -7.92 -0.09
C THR A 81 -8.43 -8.75 -0.84
N GLY A 82 -7.89 -8.26 -1.95
CA GLY A 82 -7.06 -9.03 -2.87
C GLY A 82 -7.82 -10.15 -3.61
N GLY A 83 -9.15 -10.13 -3.58
CA GLY A 83 -10.00 -11.22 -4.10
C GLY A 83 -10.25 -12.35 -3.10
N GLU A 84 -9.67 -12.27 -1.90
CA GLU A 84 -10.06 -13.12 -0.77
C GLU A 84 -11.48 -12.74 -0.30
N GLY A 85 -12.20 -13.70 0.28
CA GLY A 85 -13.56 -13.45 0.77
C GLY A 85 -13.62 -12.33 1.83
N SER A 86 -14.82 -11.78 2.06
CA SER A 86 -15.04 -10.77 3.09
C SER A 86 -14.71 -11.33 4.49
N ILE A 87 -13.90 -10.58 5.25
CA ILE A 87 -13.65 -10.84 6.67
C ILE A 87 -14.64 -10.07 7.54
N ALA A 88 -14.71 -10.39 8.84
CA ALA A 88 -15.62 -9.76 9.77
C ALA A 88 -15.49 -8.21 9.72
N PRO A 89 -16.56 -7.48 9.37
CA PRO A 89 -16.45 -6.07 9.06
C PRO A 89 -16.26 -5.23 10.30
N THR A 90 -15.30 -4.30 10.24
CA THR A 90 -15.02 -3.33 11.30
C THR A 90 -15.54 -1.93 10.95
N HIS A 91 -15.59 -1.61 9.66
CA HIS A 91 -15.99 -0.32 9.13
C HIS A 91 -16.93 -0.50 7.94
N ARG A 92 -17.74 0.52 7.64
CA ARG A 92 -18.61 0.56 6.46
C ARG A 92 -18.22 1.71 5.56
N LEU A 93 -18.03 1.41 4.27
CA LEU A 93 -17.79 2.41 3.24
C LEU A 93 -19.09 2.68 2.48
N ASN A 94 -19.65 3.87 2.66
CA ASN A 94 -20.83 4.34 1.91
C ASN A 94 -20.40 5.43 0.93
N ILE A 95 -20.74 5.26 -0.35
CA ILE A 95 -20.23 6.08 -1.45
C ILE A 95 -21.39 6.80 -2.11
N LYS A 96 -21.28 8.14 -2.18
CA LYS A 96 -22.16 8.97 -3.00
C LYS A 96 -21.43 9.38 -4.28
N MET A 97 -21.87 8.82 -5.40
CA MET A 97 -21.28 9.11 -6.70
C MET A 97 -21.96 10.30 -7.37
N ILE A 98 -21.17 11.21 -7.93
CA ILE A 98 -21.63 12.33 -8.77
C ILE A 98 -20.86 12.26 -10.09
N THR A 99 -21.58 12.19 -11.20
CA THR A 99 -20.99 12.13 -12.54
C THR A 99 -21.11 13.50 -13.21
N SER A 100 -20.02 13.95 -13.82
CA SER A 100 -20.02 15.12 -14.70
C SER A 100 -19.48 14.69 -16.07
N ARG A 101 -20.09 15.22 -17.14
CA ARG A 101 -19.68 14.92 -18.51
C ARG A 101 -19.32 16.23 -19.18
N SER A 102 -18.09 16.34 -19.68
CA SER A 102 -17.70 17.41 -20.59
C SER A 102 -17.91 16.94 -22.02
N ALA A 103 -18.72 17.67 -22.78
CA ALA A 103 -18.79 17.49 -24.22
C ALA A 103 -17.74 18.42 -24.84
N LEU A 104 -16.71 17.85 -25.46
CA LEU A 104 -15.79 18.60 -26.29
C LEU A 104 -16.45 18.73 -27.67
N ILE A 105 -17.03 19.90 -27.94
CA ILE A 105 -17.52 20.24 -29.28
C ILE A 105 -16.28 20.61 -30.09
N VAL A 106 -15.88 19.74 -31.00
CA VAL A 106 -14.84 20.02 -32.00
C VAL A 106 -15.57 20.54 -33.25
N ASP A 107 -15.38 21.82 -33.56
CA ASP A 107 -15.79 22.40 -34.85
C ASP A 107 -14.78 21.91 -35.91
N PRO A 108 -15.21 21.24 -37.00
CA PRO A 108 -14.33 20.67 -38.02
C PRO A 108 -13.59 21.72 -38.86
#